data_AF-A0A1I3EGF9-F1
#
_entry.id   AF-A0A1I3EGF9-F1
#
_cell.length_a   1.000
_cell.length_b   1.000
_cell.length_c   1.000
_cell.angle_alpha   90.00
_cell.angle_beta   90.00
_cell.angle_gamma   90.00
#
_symmetry.space_group_name_H-M   'P 1'
#
loop_
_entity.id
_entity.type
_entity.pdbx_description
1 polymer ?
#
loop_
_entity_poly.entity_id
_entity_poly.type
_entity_poly.pdbx_seq_one_letter_code
_entity_poly.pdbx_strand_id
1 'polypeptide(L)'
;MRPLLALSNAIDALNEKIGYVCNLLVLLACLVSAANAMIRYAFNDSSNGWLELQWYMFAILVMFGSAYTFKRNEHVRVEIFYLTLSERGQLWLDMIGTLFFLIPSCLLLAYLSWPFFMQAYSVGETSANAGGLIRWPIKFVIPAGFVMLALQGVSEVIKRIAALQGYVTIDAKYERPTQ
;
A
#
# COMPACT_ATOMS: atom_id res chain seq x y z
N MET A 1 -15.73 20.07 10.84
CA MET A 1 -15.54 18.60 10.96
C MET A 1 -16.32 17.78 9.95
N ARG A 2 -17.62 18.01 9.72
CA ARG A 2 -18.41 17.27 8.73
C ARG A 2 -17.77 17.12 7.32
N PRO A 3 -17.25 18.17 6.66
CA PRO A 3 -16.65 18.02 5.33
C PRO A 3 -15.32 17.25 5.36
N LEU A 4 -14.53 17.39 6.43
CA LEU A 4 -13.26 16.67 6.59
C LEU A 4 -13.51 15.17 6.82
N LEU A 5 -14.49 14.82 7.65
CA LEU A 5 -14.89 13.44 7.86
C LEU A 5 -15.49 12.82 6.59
N ALA A 6 -16.23 13.58 5.79
CA ALA A 6 -16.71 13.11 4.49
C ALA A 6 -15.56 12.81 3.52
N LEU A 7 -14.52 13.66 3.49
CA LEU A 7 -13.30 13.40 2.71
C LEU A 7 -12.58 12.15 3.20
N SER A 8 -12.39 12.00 4.51
CA SER A 8 -11.78 10.81 5.12
C SER A 8 -12.55 9.52 4.74
N ASN A 9 -13.88 9.54 4.84
CA ASN A 9 -14.72 8.41 4.46
C ASN A 9 -14.61 8.07 2.95
N ALA A 10 -14.46 9.08 2.09
CA ALA A 10 -14.26 8.86 0.66
C ALA A 10 -12.92 8.18 0.36
N ILE A 11 -11.84 8.61 1.02
CA ILE A 11 -10.51 7.99 0.92
C ILE A 11 -10.56 6.55 1.43
N ASP A 12 -11.19 6.34 2.60
CA ASP A 12 -11.35 5.03 3.20
C ASP A 12 -12.16 4.07 2.31
N ALA A 13 -13.20 4.55 1.64
CA ALA A 13 -13.99 3.76 0.70
C ALA A 13 -13.22 3.40 -0.57
N LEU A 14 -12.37 4.31 -1.05
CA LEU A 14 -11.48 4.05 -2.18
C LEU A 14 -10.47 2.95 -1.84
N ASN A 15 -9.80 3.07 -0.69
CA ASN A 15 -8.84 2.07 -0.24
C ASN A 15 -9.48 0.72 0.09
N GLU A 16 -10.74 0.69 0.56
CA GLU A 16 -11.49 -0.57 0.74
C GLU A 16 -11.70 -1.30 -0.59
N LYS A 17 -12.15 -0.59 -1.63
CA LYS A 17 -12.35 -1.17 -2.97
C LYS A 17 -11.06 -1.72 -3.54
N ILE A 18 -9.96 -1.01 -3.35
CA ILE A 18 -8.63 -1.44 -3.78
C ILE A 18 -8.17 -2.66 -2.99
N GLY A 19 -8.43 -2.71 -1.68
CA GLY A 19 -8.19 -3.88 -0.84
C GLY A 19 -8.87 -5.14 -1.38
N TYR A 20 -10.13 -5.05 -1.85
CA TYR A 20 -10.80 -6.18 -2.51
C TYR A 20 -10.10 -6.63 -3.79
N VAL A 21 -9.64 -5.68 -4.61
CA VAL A 21 -8.86 -6.00 -5.81
C VAL A 21 -7.53 -6.66 -5.44
N CYS A 22 -6.83 -6.17 -4.42
CA CYS A 22 -5.61 -6.77 -3.90
C CYS A 22 -5.84 -8.20 -3.41
N ASN A 23 -6.93 -8.48 -2.68
CA ASN A 23 -7.27 -9.83 -2.24
C ASN A 23 -7.44 -10.81 -3.42
N LEU A 24 -8.11 -10.37 -4.49
CA LEU A 24 -8.21 -11.16 -5.72
C LEU A 24 -6.85 -11.34 -6.40
N LEU A 25 -6.01 -10.29 -6.42
CA LEU A 25 -4.66 -10.36 -6.99
C LEU A 25 -3.74 -11.34 -6.24
N VAL A 26 -3.84 -11.47 -4.90
CA VAL A 26 -3.10 -12.51 -4.16
C VAL A 26 -3.46 -13.88 -4.70
N LEU A 27 -4.77 -14.16 -4.80
CA LEU A 27 -5.26 -15.45 -5.23
C LEU A 27 -4.78 -15.77 -6.64
N LEU A 28 -4.89 -14.80 -7.56
CA LEU A 28 -4.41 -14.95 -8.93
C LEU A 28 -2.89 -15.13 -8.99
N ALA A 29 -2.12 -14.39 -8.21
CA ALA A 29 -0.67 -14.55 -8.13
C ALA A 29 -0.27 -15.95 -7.65
N CYS A 30 -0.97 -16.49 -6.64
CA CYS A 30 -0.77 -17.84 -6.15
C CYS A 30 -1.11 -18.90 -7.21
N LEU A 31 -2.25 -18.76 -7.89
CA LEU A 31 -2.67 -19.68 -8.95
C LEU A 31 -1.71 -19.68 -10.13
N VAL A 32 -1.25 -18.50 -10.58
CA VAL A 32 -0.24 -18.38 -11.65
C VAL A 32 1.08 -19.02 -11.21
N SER A 33 1.50 -18.81 -9.97
CA SER A 33 2.72 -19.42 -9.42
C SER A 33 2.63 -20.94 -9.40
N ALA A 34 1.52 -21.49 -8.89
CA ALA A 34 1.28 -22.92 -8.83
C ALA A 34 1.21 -23.53 -10.23
N ALA A 35 0.51 -22.88 -11.18
CA ALA A 35 0.43 -23.35 -12.56
C ALA A 35 1.80 -23.36 -13.25
N ASN A 36 2.59 -22.30 -13.10
CA ASN A 36 3.93 -22.24 -13.68
C ASN A 36 4.87 -23.30 -13.05
N ALA A 37 4.75 -23.56 -11.75
CA ALA A 37 5.50 -24.62 -11.07
C ALA A 37 5.08 -26.02 -11.57
N MET A 38 3.77 -26.28 -11.69
CA MET A 38 3.27 -27.54 -12.22
C MET A 38 3.77 -27.80 -13.63
N ILE A 39 3.72 -26.80 -14.53
CA ILE A 39 4.22 -26.96 -15.90
C ILE A 39 5.72 -27.24 -15.91
N ARG A 40 6.50 -26.55 -15.06
CA ARG A 40 7.93 -26.77 -14.92
C ARG A 40 8.27 -28.18 -14.48
N TYR A 41 7.58 -28.72 -13.50
CA TYR A 41 7.89 -30.06 -12.98
C TYR A 41 7.27 -31.18 -13.82
N ALA A 42 6.13 -30.97 -14.47
CA ALA A 42 5.46 -31.99 -15.28
C ALA A 42 6.00 -32.06 -16.71
N PHE A 43 6.34 -30.93 -17.32
CA PHE A 43 6.69 -30.82 -18.74
C PHE A 43 8.11 -30.29 -18.99
N ASN A 44 8.88 -29.98 -17.94
CA ASN A 44 10.21 -29.39 -18.02
C ASN A 44 10.25 -28.07 -18.83
N ASP A 45 9.14 -27.33 -18.83
CA ASP A 45 8.97 -26.06 -19.54
C ASP A 45 8.53 -24.96 -18.56
N SER A 46 8.94 -23.71 -18.77
CA SER A 46 8.48 -22.60 -17.94
C SER A 46 8.54 -21.27 -18.66
N SER A 47 7.58 -20.38 -18.36
CA SER A 47 7.51 -19.07 -19.00
C SER A 47 8.05 -17.96 -18.08
N ASN A 48 9.03 -17.21 -18.58
CA ASN A 48 9.51 -16.00 -17.89
C ASN A 48 8.40 -14.94 -17.80
N GLY A 49 7.51 -14.85 -18.79
CA GLY A 49 6.38 -13.93 -18.76
C GLY A 49 5.41 -14.23 -17.62
N TRP A 50 5.19 -15.50 -17.29
CA TRP A 50 4.33 -15.91 -16.16
C TRP A 50 4.99 -15.60 -14.81
N LEU A 51 6.31 -15.76 -14.72
CA LEU A 51 7.08 -15.34 -13.55
C LEU A 51 7.05 -13.82 -13.35
N GLU A 52 7.23 -13.05 -14.43
CA GLU A 52 7.14 -11.60 -14.38
C GLU A 52 5.73 -11.13 -14.01
N LEU A 53 4.70 -11.77 -14.55
CA LEU A 53 3.30 -11.48 -14.20
C LEU A 53 3.05 -11.66 -12.69
N GLN A 54 3.62 -12.71 -12.09
CA GLN A 54 3.53 -12.92 -10.65
C GLN A 54 4.17 -11.77 -9.87
N TRP A 55 5.36 -11.30 -10.27
CA TRP A 55 6.03 -10.16 -9.63
C TRP A 55 5.23 -8.87 -9.80
N TYR A 56 4.57 -8.70 -10.94
CA TYR A 56 3.76 -7.53 -11.24
C TYR A 56 2.52 -7.48 -10.35
N MET A 57 1.81 -8.61 -10.22
CA MET A 57 0.68 -8.75 -9.30
C MET A 57 1.10 -8.50 -7.85
N PHE A 58 2.26 -9.04 -7.44
CA PHE A 58 2.79 -8.83 -6.10
C PHE A 58 3.19 -7.37 -5.83
N ALA A 59 3.81 -6.69 -6.80
CA ALA A 59 4.14 -5.27 -6.67
C ALA A 59 2.89 -4.40 -6.50
N ILE A 60 1.84 -4.64 -7.30
CA ILE A 60 0.54 -3.96 -7.16
C ILE A 60 -0.05 -4.22 -5.78
N LEU A 61 -0.04 -5.48 -5.34
CA LEU A 61 -0.52 -5.85 -4.03
C LEU A 61 0.21 -5.10 -2.91
N VAL A 62 1.53 -5.10 -2.89
CA VAL A 62 2.30 -4.47 -1.81
C VAL A 62 2.07 -2.96 -1.81
N MET A 63 2.16 -2.32 -2.98
CA MET A 63 2.07 -0.87 -3.09
C MET A 63 0.69 -0.35 -2.69
N PHE A 64 -0.39 -0.95 -3.20
CA PHE A 64 -1.75 -0.51 -2.88
C PHE A 64 -2.30 -1.13 -1.58
N GLY A 65 -1.90 -2.36 -1.27
CA GLY A 65 -2.25 -3.03 -0.03
C GLY A 65 -1.67 -2.32 1.20
N SER A 66 -0.52 -1.66 1.07
CA SER A 66 0.04 -0.84 2.18
C SER A 66 -0.92 0.26 2.64
N ALA A 67 -1.62 0.93 1.73
CA ALA A 67 -2.62 1.94 2.08
C ALA A 67 -3.84 1.31 2.77
N TYR A 68 -4.26 0.13 2.31
CA TYR A 68 -5.36 -0.61 2.93
C TYR A 68 -5.01 -1.13 4.33
N THR A 69 -3.82 -1.70 4.53
CA THR A 69 -3.37 -2.16 5.86
C THR A 69 -3.16 -0.99 6.81
N PHE A 70 -2.70 0.16 6.31
CA PHE A 70 -2.58 1.39 7.10
C PHE A 70 -3.95 1.89 7.60
N LYS A 71 -4.98 1.83 6.75
CA LYS A 71 -6.37 2.11 7.17
C LYS A 71 -6.84 1.21 8.31
N ARG A 72 -6.49 -0.08 8.25
CA ARG A 72 -6.86 -1.10 9.25
C ARG A 72 -6.02 -1.00 10.53
N ASN A 73 -5.05 -0.08 10.58
CA ASN A 73 -4.07 0.03 11.67
C ASN A 73 -3.23 -1.25 11.86
N GLU A 74 -3.07 -2.02 10.79
CA GLU A 74 -2.31 -3.28 10.72
C GLU A 74 -0.95 -3.10 10.02
N HIS A 75 -0.63 -1.87 9.61
CA HIS A 75 0.68 -1.57 9.06
C HIS A 75 1.73 -1.71 10.15
N VAL A 76 2.81 -2.44 9.84
CA VAL A 76 3.90 -2.68 10.80
C VAL A 76 4.43 -1.35 11.32
N ARG A 77 4.39 -1.18 12.65
CA ARG A 77 4.90 -0.02 13.37
C ARG A 77 5.77 -0.44 14.54
N VAL A 78 6.78 0.37 14.86
CA VAL A 78 7.68 0.15 15.98
C VAL A 78 7.19 0.98 17.17
N GLU A 79 6.86 0.31 18.27
CA GLU A 79 6.02 0.87 19.34
C GLU A 79 6.72 1.07 20.68
N ILE A 80 8.03 1.36 20.68
CA ILE A 80 8.82 1.45 21.93
C ILE A 80 8.22 2.46 22.92
N PHE A 81 7.78 3.62 22.42
CA PHE A 81 7.15 4.66 23.23
C PHE A 81 5.61 4.62 23.23
N TYR A 82 4.98 3.84 22.35
CA TYR A 82 3.52 3.82 22.20
C TYR A 82 2.83 3.18 23.41
N LEU A 83 3.46 2.15 23.97
CA LEU A 83 2.92 1.32 25.04
C LEU A 83 2.93 2.02 26.40
N THR A 84 3.74 3.06 26.57
CA THR A 84 3.85 3.84 27.82
C THR A 84 2.97 5.09 27.81
N LEU A 85 2.37 5.43 26.67
CA LEU A 85 1.52 6.61 26.50
C LEU A 85 0.06 6.29 26.83
N SER A 86 -0.67 7.29 27.33
CA SER A 86 -2.13 7.25 27.42
C SER A 86 -2.77 7.28 26.02
N GLU A 87 -4.04 6.91 25.90
CA GLU A 87 -4.77 6.94 24.62
C GLU A 87 -4.65 8.29 23.89
N ARG A 88 -4.71 9.41 24.62
CA ARG A 88 -4.49 10.74 24.04
C ARG A 88 -3.07 10.95 23.55
N GLY A 89 -2.06 10.45 24.28
CA GLY A 89 -0.67 10.50 23.87
C GLY A 89 -0.40 9.67 22.60
N GLN A 90 -1.04 8.51 22.49
CA GLN A 90 -0.99 7.65 21.29
C GLN A 90 -1.58 8.36 20.07
N LEU A 91 -2.75 9.01 20.21
CA LEU A 91 -3.37 9.78 19.14
C LEU A 91 -2.47 10.94 18.65
N TRP A 92 -1.82 11.65 19.57
CA TRP A 92 -0.86 12.71 19.22
C TRP A 92 0.37 12.16 18.51
N LEU A 93 0.94 11.06 19.01
CA LEU A 93 2.11 10.43 18.40
C LEU A 93 1.80 9.93 16.99
N ASP A 94 0.67 9.24 16.79
CA ASP A 94 0.22 8.76 15.49
C ASP A 94 -0.03 9.93 14.52
N MET A 95 -0.65 11.01 15.00
CA MET A 95 -0.92 12.19 14.18
C MET A 95 0.37 12.90 13.75
N ILE A 96 1.30 13.15 14.68
CA ILE A 96 2.59 13.80 14.39
C ILE A 96 3.45 12.90 13.50
N GLY A 97 3.52 11.61 13.81
CA GLY A 97 4.20 10.59 13.02
C GLY A 97 3.71 10.57 11.57
N THR A 98 2.38 10.55 11.41
CA THR A 98 1.77 10.52 10.08
C THR A 98 2.00 11.83 9.32
N LEU A 99 1.83 12.98 9.99
CA LEU A 99 1.89 14.29 9.36
C LEU A 99 3.31 14.71 8.96
N PHE A 100 4.30 14.45 9.80
CA PHE A 100 5.67 14.93 9.59
C PHE A 100 6.63 13.88 9.03
N PHE A 101 6.32 12.59 9.17
CA PHE A 101 7.18 11.53 8.65
C PHE A 101 6.51 10.78 7.51
N LEU A 102 5.34 10.17 7.74
CA LEU A 102 4.72 9.32 6.71
C LEU A 102 4.35 10.09 5.44
N ILE A 103 3.55 11.16 5.56
CA ILE A 103 3.06 11.92 4.39
C ILE A 103 4.24 12.54 3.61
N PRO A 104 5.19 13.27 4.23
CA PRO A 104 6.31 13.86 3.50
C PRO A 104 7.20 12.81 2.84
N SER A 105 7.50 11.69 3.52
CA SER A 105 8.28 10.60 2.94
C SER A 105 7.56 9.96 1.76
N CYS A 106 6.25 9.71 1.85
CA CYS A 106 5.48 9.15 0.74
C CYS A 106 5.45 10.10 -0.47
N LEU A 107 5.21 11.40 -0.25
CA LEU A 107 5.21 12.39 -1.33
C LEU A 107 6.60 12.54 -1.96
N LEU A 108 7.67 12.52 -1.16
CA LEU A 108 9.04 12.54 -1.66
C LEU A 108 9.34 11.31 -2.51
N LEU A 109 8.98 10.11 -2.05
CA LEU A 109 9.17 8.86 -2.80
C LEU A 109 8.34 8.82 -4.08
N ALA A 110 7.11 9.33 -4.05
CA ALA A 110 6.29 9.51 -5.25
C ALA A 110 6.96 10.46 -6.26
N TYR A 111 7.48 11.59 -5.79
CA TYR A 111 8.21 12.55 -6.63
C TYR A 111 9.48 11.94 -7.24
N LEU A 112 10.30 11.24 -6.42
CA LEU A 112 11.54 10.61 -6.88
C LEU A 112 11.31 9.43 -7.82
N SER A 113 10.21 8.69 -7.67
CA SER A 113 9.87 7.56 -8.53
C SER A 113 9.20 7.96 -9.86
N TRP A 114 8.64 9.17 -9.94
CA TRP A 114 7.96 9.67 -11.14
C TRP A 114 8.87 9.72 -12.41
N PRO A 115 10.11 10.24 -12.36
CA PRO A 115 11.01 10.22 -13.51
C PRO A 115 11.31 8.80 -14.03
N PHE A 116 11.43 7.82 -13.14
CA PHE A 116 11.66 6.42 -13.54
C PHE A 116 10.48 5.84 -14.31
N PHE A 117 9.26 6.17 -13.90
CA PHE A 117 8.06 5.84 -14.66
C PHE A 117 8.06 6.53 -16.03
N MET A 118 8.28 7.85 -16.05
CA MET A 118 8.23 8.64 -17.29
C MET A 118 9.26 8.17 -18.32
N GLN A 119 10.47 7.84 -17.88
CA GLN A 119 11.51 7.27 -18.74
C GLN A 119 11.10 5.92 -19.31
N ALA A 120 10.53 5.04 -18.48
CA ALA A 120 10.07 3.73 -18.93
C ALA A 120 8.91 3.83 -19.91
N TYR A 121 8.01 4.79 -19.68
CA TYR A 121 6.87 5.07 -20.54
C TYR A 121 7.31 5.63 -21.90
N SER A 122 8.23 6.59 -21.92
CA SER A 122 8.68 7.24 -23.16
C SER A 122 9.43 6.31 -24.11
N VAL A 123 10.17 5.34 -23.56
CA VAL A 123 10.92 4.34 -24.34
C VAL A 123 10.09 3.07 -24.60
N GLY A 124 8.88 2.96 -24.03
CA GLY A 124 8.07 1.75 -24.14
C GLY A 124 8.78 0.53 -23.56
N GLU A 125 9.41 0.70 -22.40
CA GLU A 125 10.33 -0.29 -21.83
C GLU A 125 9.66 -1.66 -21.66
N THR A 126 10.31 -2.70 -22.20
CA THR A 126 9.94 -4.10 -22.07
C THR A 126 11.03 -4.87 -21.33
N SER A 127 10.68 -6.01 -20.75
CA SER A 127 11.66 -6.84 -20.07
C SER A 127 12.61 -7.52 -21.07
N ALA A 128 13.90 -7.56 -20.71
CA ALA A 128 14.95 -8.19 -21.52
C ALA A 128 14.87 -9.73 -21.54
N ASN A 129 14.00 -10.33 -20.72
CA ASN A 129 13.78 -11.77 -20.71
C ASN A 129 13.01 -12.21 -21.96
N ALA A 130 13.26 -13.43 -22.42
CA ALA A 130 12.48 -14.03 -23.51
C ALA A 130 11.00 -14.13 -23.11
N GLY A 131 10.11 -13.49 -23.89
CA GLY A 131 8.67 -13.38 -23.56
C GLY A 131 8.35 -12.36 -22.47
N GLY A 132 9.25 -11.40 -22.22
CA GLY A 132 9.16 -10.39 -21.18
C GLY A 132 7.98 -9.41 -21.34
N LEU A 133 7.43 -8.97 -20.22
CA LEU A 133 6.29 -8.06 -20.17
C LEU A 133 6.71 -6.59 -20.30
N ILE A 134 5.74 -5.73 -20.63
CA ILE A 134 5.91 -4.28 -20.65
C ILE A 134 6.10 -3.78 -19.21
N ARG A 135 7.19 -3.04 -18.95
CA ARG A 135 7.62 -2.66 -17.59
C ARG A 135 7.04 -1.37 -17.07
N TRP A 136 6.72 -0.43 -17.95
CA TRP A 136 6.26 0.89 -17.53
C TRP A 136 5.04 0.86 -16.58
N PRO A 137 4.06 -0.06 -16.69
CA PRO A 137 2.91 -0.09 -15.78
C PRO A 137 3.32 -0.33 -14.32
N ILE A 138 4.30 -1.20 -14.07
CA ILE A 138 4.77 -1.47 -12.71
C ILE A 138 5.61 -0.33 -12.16
N LYS A 139 6.37 0.35 -13.02
CA LYS A 139 7.06 1.57 -12.60
C LYS A 139 6.10 2.70 -12.25
N PHE A 140 4.90 2.74 -12.84
CA PHE A 140 3.82 3.65 -12.45
C PHE A 140 3.16 3.27 -11.11
N VAL A 141 3.02 1.98 -10.83
CA VAL A 141 2.43 1.47 -9.58
C VAL A 141 3.19 1.98 -8.35
N ILE A 142 4.50 2.24 -8.47
CA ILE A 142 5.33 2.76 -7.37
C ILE A 142 4.88 4.17 -6.94
N PRO A 143 4.93 5.23 -7.77
CA PRO A 143 4.45 6.54 -7.38
C PRO A 143 2.96 6.53 -7.04
N ALA A 144 2.14 5.76 -7.76
CA ALA A 144 0.71 5.66 -7.48
C ALA A 144 0.43 5.08 -6.08
N GLY A 145 1.14 4.02 -5.68
CA GLY A 145 1.00 3.42 -4.35
C GLY A 145 1.41 4.37 -3.23
N PHE A 146 2.51 5.10 -3.39
CA PHE A 146 2.94 6.10 -2.40
C PHE A 146 1.95 7.26 -2.27
N VAL A 147 1.37 7.73 -3.38
CA VAL A 147 0.30 8.74 -3.34
C VAL A 147 -0.92 8.20 -2.59
N MET A 148 -1.30 6.95 -2.83
CA MET A 148 -2.44 6.34 -2.13
C MET A 148 -2.19 6.15 -0.64
N LEU A 149 -0.98 5.77 -0.24
CA LEU A 149 -0.59 5.69 1.16
C LEU A 149 -0.58 7.07 1.82
N ALA A 150 -0.10 8.11 1.12
CA ALA A 150 -0.16 9.49 1.61
C ALA A 150 -1.61 9.98 1.78
N LEU A 151 -2.51 9.66 0.84
CA LEU A 151 -3.93 9.95 0.96
C LEU A 151 -4.56 9.26 2.17
N GLN A 152 -4.24 7.98 2.41
CA GLN A 152 -4.68 7.31 3.64
C GLN A 152 -4.10 7.99 4.88
N GLY A 153 -2.84 8.43 4.84
CA GLY A 153 -2.20 9.27 5.86
C GLY A 153 -3.05 10.49 6.23
N VAL A 154 -3.54 11.22 5.22
CA VAL A 154 -4.44 12.37 5.44
C VAL A 154 -5.76 11.94 6.11
N SER A 155 -6.35 10.83 5.67
CA SER A 155 -7.57 10.27 6.29
C SER A 155 -7.34 9.94 7.76
N GLU A 156 -6.23 9.27 8.10
CA GLU A 156 -5.90 8.95 9.49
C GLU A 156 -5.69 10.22 10.32
N VAL A 157 -4.95 11.22 9.82
CA VAL A 157 -4.76 12.51 10.52
C VAL A 157 -6.10 13.19 10.83
N ILE A 158 -7.03 13.25 9.85
CA ILE A 158 -8.37 13.82 10.05
C ILE A 158 -9.12 13.07 11.15
N LYS A 159 -9.07 11.73 11.14
CA LYS A 159 -9.70 10.88 12.16
C LYS A 159 -9.12 11.13 13.55
N ARG A 160 -7.78 11.24 13.69
CA ARG A 160 -7.13 11.54 14.99
C ARG A 160 -7.50 12.92 15.51
N ILE A 161 -7.56 13.94 14.64
CA ILE A 161 -8.03 15.29 15.03
C ILE A 161 -9.48 15.23 15.54
N ALA A 162 -10.36 14.52 14.84
CA ALA A 162 -11.75 14.35 15.26
C ALA A 162 -11.87 13.61 16.61
N ALA A 163 -10.99 12.64 16.87
CA ALA A 163 -10.95 11.91 18.13
C ALA A 163 -10.45 12.79 19.30
N LEU A 164 -9.42 13.60 19.08
CA LEU A 164 -8.92 14.55 20.07
C LEU A 164 -9.97 15.62 20.44
N GLN A 165 -10.85 15.98 19.49
CA GLN A 165 -11.97 16.90 19.71
C GLN A 165 -13.22 16.23 20.31
N GLY A 166 -13.22 14.91 20.51
CA GLY A 166 -14.34 14.17 21.09
C GLY A 166 -15.51 13.89 20.13
N TYR A 167 -15.33 14.07 18.82
CA TYR A 167 -16.37 13.79 17.82
C TYR A 167 -16.44 12.30 17.43
N VAL A 168 -15.35 11.56 17.61
CA VAL A 168 -15.22 10.14 17.23
C VAL A 168 -14.39 9.42 18.29
N THR A 169 -14.80 8.23 18.72
CA THR A 169 -13.97 7.34 19.53
C THR A 169 -13.17 6.43 18.61
N ILE A 170 -11.84 6.55 18.63
CA ILE A 170 -10.94 5.62 17.94
C ILE A 170 -10.33 4.72 18.99
N ASP A 171 -10.50 3.42 18.83
CA ASP A 171 -9.73 2.47 19.62
C ASP A 171 -8.29 2.51 19.11
N ALA A 172 -7.42 3.19 19.86
CA ALA A 172 -6.01 3.31 19.53
C ALA A 172 -5.22 2.04 19.92
N LYS A 173 -5.88 1.06 20.57
CA LYS A 173 -5.21 -0.11 21.11
C LYS A 173 -4.66 -0.98 19.97
N TYR A 174 -3.34 -1.06 19.91
CA TYR A 174 -2.64 -1.98 19.03
C TYR A 174 -2.66 -3.38 19.60
N GLU A 175 -3.03 -4.37 18.79
CA GLU A 175 -2.72 -5.76 19.08
C GLU A 175 -1.41 -6.11 18.38
N ARG A 176 -0.39 -6.45 19.17
CA ARG A 176 0.87 -6.93 18.59
C ARG A 176 0.59 -8.22 17.82
N PRO A 177 1.13 -8.39 16.59
CA PRO A 177 1.04 -9.68 15.92
C PRO A 177 1.71 -10.73 16.81
N THR A 178 0.94 -11.74 17.19
CA THR A 178 1.45 -12.91 17.92
C THR A 178 2.42 -13.64 16.98
N GLN A 179 3.71 -13.49 17.22
CA GLN A 179 4.74 -14.30 16.58
C GLN A 179 4.75 -15.71 17.17
#